data_AF-A0A9E6FCU2-F1
#
_entry.id   AF-A0A9E6FCU2-F1
#
_cell.length_a   1.000
_cell.length_b   1.000
_cell.length_c   1.000
_cell.angle_alpha   90.00
_cell.angle_beta   90.00
_cell.angle_gamma   90.00
#
_symmetry.space_group_name_H-M   'P 1'
#
loop_
_entity.id
_entity.type
_entity.pdbx_description
1 polymer ?
#
loop_
_entity_poly.entity_id
_entity_poly.type
_entity_poly.pdbx_seq_one_letter_code
_entity_poly.pdbx_strand_id
1 'polypeptide(L)'
;MKNLKRGFTLVELIVVITILAILGSIAFISLQGYSSDARNSKRTSDLGSLESAMSTQLAEGQSILSFASGTTANQLTTPSIAGSNSTTADYNAGTVNYSALPVKSTDFQDPSGNASYVVGVTTRKDGKHELAASMEQGAGSKVAKVIGDYSARTNATIAIGTGSNLSVVTITNNTDINKFFTADTVISDGTGPTARTISKISSDGKTITLSGNVPTNATTLALSATESGGLIDAGGTSAGIVTDGGVNLPY
;
A
#
# COMPACT_ATOMS: atom_id res chain seq x y z
N MET A 1 -49.78 -61.21 -18.93
CA MET A 1 -49.55 -59.88 -19.53
C MET A 1 -48.04 -59.70 -19.71
N LYS A 2 -47.55 -59.60 -20.96
CA LYS A 2 -46.11 -59.42 -21.24
C LYS A 2 -45.76 -57.94 -21.11
N ASN A 3 -44.94 -57.59 -20.12
CA ASN A 3 -44.38 -56.25 -19.98
C ASN A 3 -43.37 -55.99 -21.11
N LEU A 4 -43.75 -55.20 -22.12
CA LEU A 4 -42.79 -54.68 -23.09
C LEU A 4 -41.90 -53.64 -22.39
N LYS A 5 -40.67 -54.03 -22.06
CA LYS A 5 -39.64 -53.06 -21.65
C LYS A 5 -39.30 -52.20 -22.87
N ARG A 6 -39.82 -50.97 -22.91
CA ARG A 6 -39.43 -49.96 -23.88
C ARG A 6 -38.03 -49.47 -23.53
N GLY A 7 -37.05 -49.85 -24.33
CA GLY A 7 -35.68 -49.34 -24.24
C GLY A 7 -35.56 -48.00 -24.97
N PHE A 8 -34.59 -47.18 -24.56
CA PHE A 8 -34.21 -45.96 -25.27
C PHE A 8 -33.71 -46.27 -26.68
N THR A 9 -34.06 -45.42 -27.64
CA THR A 9 -33.55 -45.47 -29.01
C THR A 9 -32.17 -44.83 -29.09
N LEU A 10 -31.35 -45.26 -30.07
CA LEU A 10 -30.04 -44.67 -30.34
C LEU A 10 -30.15 -43.17 -30.66
N VAL A 11 -31.22 -42.76 -31.34
CA VAL A 11 -31.46 -41.36 -31.71
C VAL A 11 -31.71 -40.50 -30.46
N GLU A 12 -32.52 -40.99 -29.52
CA GLU A 12 -32.78 -40.27 -28.26
C GLU A 12 -31.50 -40.09 -27.45
N LEU A 13 -30.63 -41.10 -27.40
CA LEU A 13 -29.36 -41.00 -26.69
C LEU A 13 -28.42 -39.98 -27.34
N ILE A 14 -28.30 -39.99 -28.67
CA ILE A 14 -27.41 -39.08 -29.41
C ILE A 14 -27.85 -37.62 -29.26
N VAL A 15 -29.16 -37.34 -29.31
CA VAL A 15 -29.68 -35.97 -29.12
C VAL A 15 -29.38 -35.44 -27.72
N VAL A 16 -29.44 -36.30 -26.69
CA VAL A 16 -29.16 -35.88 -25.31
C VAL A 16 -27.69 -35.52 -25.13
N ILE A 17 -26.77 -36.35 -25.61
CA ILE A 17 -25.33 -36.07 -25.44
C ILE A 17 -24.88 -34.86 -26.25
N THR A 18 -25.50 -34.57 -27.40
CA THR A 18 -25.16 -33.38 -28.19
C THR A 18 -25.63 -32.11 -27.51
N ILE A 19 -26.84 -32.09 -26.92
CA ILE A 19 -27.32 -30.96 -26.13
C ILE A 19 -26.42 -30.74 -24.90
N LEU A 20 -26.06 -31.81 -24.18
CA LEU A 20 -25.15 -31.72 -23.04
C LEU A 20 -23.76 -31.21 -23.44
N ALA A 21 -23.24 -31.60 -24.60
CA ALA A 21 -21.96 -31.12 -25.10
C ALA A 21 -21.98 -29.61 -25.42
N ILE A 22 -23.06 -29.12 -26.05
CA ILE A 22 -23.22 -27.69 -26.36
C ILE A 22 -23.35 -26.88 -25.05
N LEU A 23 -24.25 -27.30 -24.15
CA LEU A 23 -24.46 -26.62 -22.87
C LEU A 23 -23.21 -26.64 -22.01
N GLY A 24 -22.50 -27.77 -21.95
CA GLY A 24 -21.26 -27.93 -21.22
C GLY A 24 -20.15 -27.02 -21.73
N SER A 25 -20.03 -26.87 -23.06
CA SER A 25 -19.02 -26.00 -23.67
C SER A 25 -19.23 -24.52 -23.32
N ILE A 26 -20.48 -24.05 -23.38
CA ILE A 26 -20.84 -22.66 -23.02
C ILE A 26 -20.64 -22.43 -21.53
N ALA A 27 -21.09 -23.36 -20.69
CA ALA A 27 -20.96 -23.28 -19.23
C ALA A 27 -19.49 -23.29 -18.79
N PHE A 28 -18.63 -24.05 -19.46
CA PHE A 28 -17.20 -24.08 -19.15
C PHE A 28 -16.50 -22.75 -19.45
N ILE A 29 -16.86 -22.09 -20.56
CA ILE A 29 -16.34 -20.77 -20.90
C ILE A 29 -16.79 -19.72 -19.89
N SER A 30 -18.05 -19.76 -19.44
CA SER A 30 -18.56 -18.79 -18.47
C SER A 30 -17.99 -18.96 -17.05
N LEU A 31 -17.66 -20.19 -16.63
CA LEU A 31 -17.18 -20.46 -15.26
C LEU A 31 -15.72 -20.04 -15.01
N GLN A 32 -14.90 -19.90 -16.06
CA GLN A 32 -13.47 -19.56 -15.93
C GLN A 32 -13.23 -18.21 -15.25
N GLY A 33 -14.09 -17.20 -15.46
CA GLY A 33 -13.97 -15.88 -14.83
C GLY A 33 -14.38 -15.87 -13.35
N TYR A 34 -15.50 -16.51 -13.01
CA TYR A 34 -16.07 -16.49 -11.65
C TYR A 34 -15.13 -17.05 -10.58
N SER A 35 -14.30 -18.01 -10.94
CA SER A 35 -13.31 -18.56 -9.99
C SER A 35 -12.23 -17.53 -9.63
N SER A 36 -11.79 -16.70 -10.59
CA SER A 36 -10.83 -15.63 -10.34
C SER A 36 -11.44 -14.51 -9.50
N ASP A 37 -12.69 -14.15 -9.78
CA ASP A 37 -13.43 -13.13 -9.04
C ASP A 37 -13.63 -13.55 -7.57
N ALA A 38 -14.00 -14.80 -7.32
CA ALA A 38 -14.14 -15.32 -5.96
C ALA A 38 -12.81 -15.29 -5.17
N ARG A 39 -11.69 -15.64 -5.82
CA ARG A 39 -10.36 -15.53 -5.21
C ARG A 39 -9.97 -14.07 -4.95
N ASN A 40 -10.25 -13.17 -5.87
CA ASN A 40 -10.05 -11.72 -5.70
C ASN A 40 -10.88 -11.16 -4.54
N SER A 41 -12.14 -11.58 -4.40
CA SER A 41 -12.98 -11.23 -3.24
C SER A 41 -12.39 -11.73 -1.92
N LYS A 42 -11.87 -12.96 -1.88
CA LYS A 42 -11.15 -13.48 -0.71
C LYS A 42 -9.91 -12.63 -0.38
N ARG A 43 -9.05 -12.34 -1.38
CA ARG A 43 -7.87 -11.48 -1.20
C ARG A 43 -8.26 -10.11 -0.62
N THR A 44 -9.30 -9.49 -1.16
CA THR A 44 -9.78 -8.17 -0.68
C THR A 44 -10.30 -8.25 0.75
N SER A 45 -11.07 -9.29 1.09
CA SER A 45 -11.58 -9.53 2.44
C SER A 45 -10.46 -9.77 3.45
N ASP A 46 -9.41 -10.48 3.03
CA ASP A 46 -8.25 -10.79 3.86
C ASP A 46 -7.46 -9.53 4.18
N LEU A 47 -7.18 -8.71 3.17
CA LEU A 47 -6.48 -7.44 3.36
C LEU A 47 -7.24 -6.54 4.37
N GLY A 48 -8.56 -6.38 4.23
CA GLY A 48 -9.35 -5.58 5.17
C GLY A 48 -9.42 -6.16 6.60
N SER A 49 -9.39 -7.49 6.72
CA SER A 49 -9.33 -8.16 8.02
C SER A 49 -7.96 -7.97 8.70
N LEU A 50 -6.88 -8.01 7.91
CA LEU A 50 -5.52 -7.72 8.38
C LEU A 50 -5.36 -6.26 8.81
N GLU A 51 -5.91 -5.32 8.04
CA GLU A 51 -5.94 -3.89 8.42
C GLU A 51 -6.67 -3.68 9.76
N SER A 52 -7.81 -4.35 9.96
CA SER A 52 -8.54 -4.31 11.22
C SER A 52 -7.73 -4.90 12.39
N ALA A 53 -7.03 -6.02 12.15
CA ALA A 53 -6.13 -6.62 13.14
C ALA A 53 -4.96 -5.69 13.49
N MET A 54 -4.35 -5.05 12.49
CA MET A 54 -3.28 -4.06 12.68
C MET A 54 -3.77 -2.88 13.51
N SER A 55 -4.95 -2.33 13.21
CA SER A 55 -5.55 -1.24 13.98
C SER A 55 -5.78 -1.63 15.45
N THR A 56 -6.29 -2.84 15.69
CA THR A 56 -6.50 -3.38 17.05
C THR A 56 -5.18 -3.50 17.80
N GLN A 57 -4.16 -4.11 17.19
CA GLN A 57 -2.85 -4.30 17.82
C GLN A 57 -2.10 -3.00 18.05
N LEU A 58 -2.24 -2.02 17.15
CA LEU A 58 -1.69 -0.69 17.33
C LEU A 58 -2.34 0.04 18.51
N ALA A 59 -3.66 -0.13 18.69
CA ALA A 59 -4.39 0.40 19.85
C ALA A 59 -3.98 -0.28 21.18
N GLU A 60 -3.56 -1.56 21.12
CA GLU A 60 -2.97 -2.28 22.26
C GLU A 60 -1.50 -1.88 22.55
N GLY A 61 -0.93 -0.98 21.73
CA GLY A 61 0.43 -0.45 21.91
C GLY A 61 1.52 -1.24 21.22
N GLN A 62 1.18 -2.18 20.32
CA GLN A 62 2.19 -2.83 19.48
C GLN A 62 2.86 -1.81 18.55
N SER A 63 4.17 -1.98 18.35
CA SER A 63 4.89 -1.14 17.38
C SER A 63 4.45 -1.48 15.97
N ILE A 64 4.12 -0.47 15.16
CA ILE A 64 3.74 -0.66 13.75
C ILE A 64 4.81 -1.42 12.95
N LEU A 65 6.10 -1.28 13.30
CA LEU A 65 7.22 -1.95 12.63
C LEU A 65 7.20 -3.47 12.80
N SER A 66 6.53 -3.96 13.85
CA SER A 66 6.41 -5.40 14.16
C SER A 66 5.48 -6.14 13.22
N PHE A 67 4.60 -5.44 12.49
CA PHE A 67 3.62 -6.03 11.59
C PHE A 67 4.24 -6.53 10.28
N ALA A 68 5.42 -6.04 9.90
CA ALA A 68 6.22 -6.61 8.81
C ALA A 68 7.25 -7.59 9.37
N SER A 69 7.32 -8.80 8.82
CA SER A 69 8.46 -9.68 9.06
C SER A 69 9.66 -9.11 8.30
N GLY A 70 10.74 -8.74 8.99
CA GLY A 70 11.89 -8.00 8.44
C GLY A 70 12.78 -8.78 7.46
N THR A 71 12.21 -9.44 6.46
CA THR A 71 12.95 -10.03 5.34
C THR A 71 13.37 -8.91 4.39
N THR A 72 14.55 -9.01 3.77
CA THR A 72 15.00 -8.03 2.74
C THR A 72 14.14 -8.02 1.48
N ALA A 73 13.25 -9.01 1.32
CA ALA A 73 12.27 -9.03 0.24
C ALA A 73 11.24 -7.92 0.42
N ASN A 74 10.86 -7.26 -0.67
CA ASN A 74 9.85 -6.19 -0.70
C ASN A 74 10.20 -4.88 0.04
N GLN A 75 11.42 -4.76 0.59
CA GLN A 75 11.92 -3.51 1.15
C GLN A 75 12.46 -2.58 0.06
N LEU A 76 12.13 -1.30 0.15
CA LEU A 76 12.76 -0.27 -0.66
C LEU A 76 14.25 -0.13 -0.27
N THR A 77 15.14 0.03 -1.25
CA THR A 77 16.58 0.20 -0.99
C THR A 77 16.91 1.56 -0.36
N THR A 78 16.22 2.62 -0.80
CA THR A 78 16.40 3.99 -0.31
C THR A 78 15.03 4.65 -0.12
N PRO A 79 14.22 4.20 0.84
CA PRO A 79 12.92 4.80 1.10
C PRO A 79 13.13 6.24 1.59
N SER A 80 12.35 7.18 1.05
CA SER A 80 12.29 8.56 1.53
C SER A 80 10.89 8.81 2.07
N ILE A 81 10.80 9.13 3.36
CA ILE A 81 9.54 9.30 4.07
C ILE A 81 9.66 10.54 4.94
N ALA A 82 8.64 11.42 4.93
CA ALA A 82 8.66 12.69 5.66
C ALA A 82 9.85 13.59 5.27
N GLY A 83 10.21 13.59 3.98
CA GLY A 83 11.25 14.45 3.43
C GLY A 83 12.70 14.04 3.74
N SER A 84 12.94 12.83 4.21
CA SER A 84 14.29 12.31 4.49
C SER A 84 14.38 10.81 4.24
N ASN A 85 15.59 10.29 4.02
CA ASN A 85 15.81 8.85 3.92
C ASN A 85 15.38 8.14 5.21
N SER A 86 14.65 7.05 5.07
CA SER A 86 14.25 6.16 6.15
C SER A 86 15.30 5.07 6.37
N THR A 87 15.28 4.48 7.56
CA THR A 87 16.15 3.38 7.98
C THR A 87 15.30 2.27 8.59
N THR A 88 15.91 1.16 8.96
CA THR A 88 15.22 0.06 9.67
C THR A 88 14.67 0.46 11.05
N ALA A 89 15.05 1.62 11.58
CA ALA A 89 14.51 2.14 12.84
C ALA A 89 13.12 2.76 12.69
N ASP A 90 12.71 3.14 11.48
CA ASP A 90 11.47 3.88 11.22
C ASP A 90 10.70 3.42 9.98
N TYR A 91 11.21 2.42 9.28
CA TYR A 91 10.57 1.77 8.15
C TYR A 91 10.88 0.27 8.16
N ASN A 92 9.88 -0.53 7.78
CA ASN A 92 10.03 -1.96 7.55
C ASN A 92 9.02 -2.41 6.49
N ALA A 93 9.37 -3.41 5.68
CA ALA A 93 8.44 -4.03 4.74
C ALA A 93 8.81 -5.50 4.54
N GLY A 94 7.84 -6.30 4.12
CA GLY A 94 8.01 -7.74 3.91
C GLY A 94 6.69 -8.47 4.05
N THR A 95 6.72 -9.78 4.27
CA THR A 95 5.49 -10.54 4.53
C THR A 95 4.84 -10.11 5.85
N VAL A 96 3.51 -10.24 5.93
CA VAL A 96 2.77 -9.94 7.16
C VAL A 96 3.25 -10.84 8.31
N ASN A 97 3.55 -10.23 9.45
CA ASN A 97 3.88 -10.94 10.68
C ASN A 97 2.61 -11.37 11.41
N TYR A 98 2.07 -12.53 11.02
CA TYR A 98 0.84 -13.08 11.59
C TYR A 98 0.91 -13.34 13.11
N SER A 99 2.11 -13.54 13.67
CA SER A 99 2.30 -13.70 15.12
C SER A 99 2.12 -12.38 15.87
N ALA A 100 2.40 -11.24 15.25
CA ALA A 100 2.17 -9.91 15.81
C ALA A 100 0.72 -9.44 15.64
N LEU A 101 -0.05 -10.08 14.74
CA LEU A 101 -1.47 -9.80 14.48
C LEU A 101 -2.44 -10.82 15.09
N PRO A 102 -2.00 -11.59 16.09
CA PRO A 102 -2.60 -12.85 16.56
C PRO A 102 -3.55 -13.63 15.62
N VAL A 103 -3.23 -13.70 14.32
CA VAL A 103 -4.04 -14.43 13.31
C VAL A 103 -3.31 -15.65 12.79
N LYS A 104 -4.04 -16.64 12.29
CA LYS A 104 -3.44 -17.84 11.69
C LYS A 104 -2.99 -17.55 10.28
N SER A 105 -1.69 -17.73 9.99
CA SER A 105 -1.14 -17.49 8.65
C SER A 105 -1.87 -18.27 7.55
N THR A 106 -2.32 -19.50 7.83
CA THR A 106 -3.05 -20.37 6.90
C THR A 106 -4.39 -19.81 6.44
N ASP A 107 -5.00 -18.93 7.24
CA ASP A 107 -6.30 -18.34 6.91
C ASP A 107 -6.15 -17.12 5.98
N PHE A 108 -4.93 -16.57 5.89
CA PHE A 108 -4.56 -15.34 5.21
C PHE A 108 -3.45 -15.57 4.18
N GLN A 109 -3.71 -16.43 3.20
CA GLN A 109 -2.81 -16.69 2.07
C GLN A 109 -3.54 -16.56 0.75
N ASP A 110 -2.78 -16.26 -0.31
CA ASP A 110 -3.31 -16.20 -1.67
C ASP A 110 -3.99 -17.54 -2.05
N PRO A 111 -5.29 -17.54 -2.41
CA PRO A 111 -6.01 -18.77 -2.72
C PRO A 111 -5.52 -19.53 -3.96
N SER A 112 -4.71 -18.92 -4.83
CA SER A 112 -4.18 -19.58 -6.04
C SER A 112 -2.77 -20.15 -5.88
N GLY A 113 -2.02 -19.75 -4.84
CA GLY A 113 -0.62 -20.15 -4.69
C GLY A 113 -0.07 -20.18 -3.27
N ASN A 114 -0.90 -19.97 -2.25
CA ASN A 114 -0.53 -19.92 -0.82
C ASN A 114 0.58 -18.90 -0.49
N ALA A 115 0.74 -17.87 -1.33
CA ALA A 115 1.65 -16.77 -1.06
C ALA A 115 1.15 -15.95 0.14
N SER A 116 2.06 -15.47 0.96
CA SER A 116 1.70 -14.58 2.09
C SER A 116 1.49 -13.16 1.58
N TYR A 117 0.55 -12.43 2.19
CA TYR A 117 0.38 -11.02 1.89
C TYR A 117 1.59 -10.21 2.35
N VAL A 118 1.83 -9.09 1.66
CA VAL A 118 2.97 -8.21 1.92
C VAL A 118 2.48 -6.94 2.58
N VAL A 119 3.27 -6.39 3.49
CA VAL A 119 2.98 -5.17 4.24
C VAL A 119 4.21 -4.28 4.25
N GLY A 120 4.00 -2.98 4.10
CA GLY A 120 4.98 -1.93 4.31
C GLY A 120 4.51 -1.03 5.44
N VAL A 121 5.40 -0.67 6.36
CA VAL A 121 5.07 0.10 7.57
C VAL A 121 6.15 1.14 7.84
N THR A 122 5.74 2.27 8.41
CA THR A 122 6.66 3.31 8.88
C THR A 122 6.17 3.94 10.17
N THR A 123 7.08 4.31 11.07
CA THR A 123 6.77 5.10 12.27
C THR A 123 6.68 6.59 11.97
N ARG A 124 7.17 7.04 10.80
CA ARG A 124 7.06 8.43 10.35
C ARG A 124 5.62 8.71 9.89
N LYS A 125 5.29 10.01 9.78
CA LYS A 125 3.93 10.48 9.40
C LYS A 125 2.83 9.90 10.30
N ASP A 126 3.10 9.80 11.60
CA ASP A 126 2.19 9.27 12.63
C ASP A 126 1.83 7.78 12.49
N GLY A 127 2.73 6.97 11.93
CA GLY A 127 2.50 5.52 11.82
C GLY A 127 1.64 5.18 10.62
N LYS A 128 2.27 5.02 9.44
CA LYS A 128 1.57 4.69 8.19
C LYS A 128 1.90 3.32 7.68
N HIS A 129 0.96 2.74 6.93
CA HIS A 129 1.12 1.40 6.40
C HIS A 129 0.45 1.21 5.04
N GLU A 130 0.89 0.15 4.36
CA GLU A 130 0.28 -0.40 3.16
C GLU A 130 0.27 -1.92 3.26
N LEU A 131 -0.77 -2.55 2.73
CA LEU A 131 -0.91 -3.99 2.55
C LEU A 131 -1.13 -4.28 1.06
N ALA A 132 -0.49 -5.32 0.55
CA ALA A 132 -0.54 -5.67 -0.87
C ALA A 132 -0.84 -7.15 -1.14
N ALA A 133 -1.60 -7.39 -2.21
CA ALA A 133 -1.87 -8.70 -2.77
C ALA A 133 -1.82 -8.67 -4.31
N SER A 134 -1.57 -9.82 -4.94
CA SER A 134 -1.62 -10.00 -6.40
C SER A 134 -3.03 -10.44 -6.82
N MET A 135 -3.77 -9.57 -7.51
CA MET A 135 -5.11 -9.84 -8.05
C MET A 135 -5.03 -10.44 -9.44
N GLU A 136 -5.93 -11.37 -9.74
CA GLU A 136 -6.04 -11.95 -11.07
C GLU A 136 -6.86 -11.03 -11.99
N GLN A 137 -6.33 -10.78 -13.19
CA GLN A 137 -7.07 -10.24 -14.32
C GLN A 137 -7.27 -11.32 -15.37
N GLY A 138 -8.28 -11.12 -16.22
CA GLY A 138 -8.58 -12.03 -17.34
C GLY A 138 -7.33 -12.37 -18.17
N ALA A 139 -7.36 -13.55 -18.81
CA ALA A 139 -6.25 -14.10 -19.59
C ALA A 139 -4.94 -14.36 -18.82
N GLY A 140 -5.01 -14.52 -17.48
CA GLY A 140 -3.87 -14.93 -16.66
C GLY A 140 -2.91 -13.81 -16.28
N SER A 141 -3.25 -12.56 -16.61
CA SER A 141 -2.53 -11.38 -16.12
C SER A 141 -2.80 -11.18 -14.63
N LYS A 142 -1.90 -10.49 -13.94
CA LYS A 142 -2.07 -10.09 -12.54
C LYS A 142 -1.80 -8.61 -12.37
N VAL A 143 -2.48 -7.99 -11.40
CA VAL A 143 -2.21 -6.62 -10.96
C VAL A 143 -2.13 -6.56 -9.44
N ALA A 144 -1.36 -5.64 -8.90
CA ALA A 144 -1.32 -5.41 -7.48
C ALA A 144 -2.60 -4.75 -6.99
N LYS A 145 -3.12 -5.20 -5.85
CA LYS A 145 -4.04 -4.46 -5.00
C LYS A 145 -3.26 -3.93 -3.83
N VAL A 146 -3.31 -2.63 -3.59
CA VAL A 146 -2.73 -2.00 -2.39
C VAL A 146 -3.86 -1.34 -1.59
N ILE A 147 -3.88 -1.58 -0.29
CA ILE A 147 -4.71 -0.85 0.68
C ILE A 147 -3.83 -0.26 1.78
N GLY A 148 -4.35 0.68 2.56
CA GLY A 148 -3.63 1.33 3.65
C GLY A 148 -3.75 2.84 3.59
N ASP A 149 -2.98 3.52 4.43
CA ASP A 149 -3.13 4.95 4.71
C ASP A 149 -1.89 5.79 4.39
N TYR A 150 -0.84 5.16 3.85
CA TYR A 150 0.30 5.88 3.32
C TYR A 150 -0.08 6.60 2.01
N SER A 151 0.34 7.87 1.92
CA SER A 151 0.22 8.65 0.69
C SER A 151 1.45 9.52 0.54
N ALA A 152 2.17 9.33 -0.56
CA ALA A 152 3.37 10.08 -0.87
C ALA A 152 3.03 11.52 -1.28
N ARG A 153 3.80 12.49 -0.78
CA ARG A 153 3.72 13.88 -1.22
C ARG A 153 4.76 14.17 -2.28
N THR A 154 4.32 14.71 -3.40
CA THR A 154 5.21 15.21 -4.45
C THR A 154 5.72 16.60 -4.07
N ASN A 155 7.01 16.71 -3.71
CA ASN A 155 7.79 17.95 -3.48
C ASN A 155 6.97 19.15 -3.00
N ALA A 156 6.24 18.95 -1.89
CA ALA A 156 5.48 20.01 -1.26
C ALA A 156 6.42 21.17 -0.95
N THR A 157 6.12 22.33 -1.54
CA THR A 157 6.81 23.60 -1.33
C THR A 157 5.77 24.62 -0.89
N ILE A 158 6.15 25.43 0.09
CA ILE A 158 5.33 26.51 0.65
C ILE A 158 6.07 27.84 0.55
N ALA A 159 5.33 28.93 0.45
CA ALA A 159 5.86 30.27 0.60
C ALA A 159 5.90 30.68 2.08
N ILE A 160 7.02 31.24 2.53
CA ILE A 160 7.24 31.71 3.90
C ILE A 160 7.61 33.20 3.95
N GLY A 161 7.37 33.83 5.09
CA GLY A 161 7.78 35.20 5.36
C GLY A 161 9.29 35.33 5.50
N THR A 162 9.85 36.44 5.03
CA THR A 162 11.27 36.77 5.17
C THR A 162 11.57 37.39 6.53
N GLY A 163 12.81 37.24 7.00
CA GLY A 163 13.25 37.84 8.27
C GLY A 163 14.58 37.28 8.74
N SER A 164 15.19 37.91 9.74
CA SER A 164 16.54 37.54 10.15
C SER A 164 16.57 36.24 10.95
N ASN A 165 17.23 35.19 10.44
CA ASN A 165 17.54 33.93 11.14
C ASN A 165 16.37 33.40 11.96
N LEU A 166 15.28 33.03 11.29
CA LEU A 166 14.04 32.65 11.96
C LEU A 166 13.97 31.14 12.21
N SER A 167 13.74 30.72 13.45
CA SER A 167 13.34 29.34 13.76
C SER A 167 11.82 29.14 13.68
N VAL A 168 11.05 30.23 13.62
CA VAL A 168 9.60 30.23 13.43
C VAL A 168 9.27 30.98 12.15
N VAL A 169 8.68 30.28 11.19
CA VAL A 169 8.32 30.83 9.89
C VAL A 169 6.80 30.90 9.76
N THR A 170 6.32 31.95 9.10
CA THR A 170 4.89 32.14 8.83
C THR A 170 4.62 31.84 7.36
N ILE A 171 3.63 31.00 7.09
CA ILE A 171 3.11 30.71 5.75
C ILE A 171 2.44 31.98 5.21
N THR A 172 2.85 32.42 4.02
CA THR A 172 2.33 33.65 3.40
C THR A 172 1.15 33.40 2.47
N ASN A 173 0.99 32.17 1.97
CA ASN A 173 -0.11 31.77 1.11
C ASN A 173 -1.01 30.73 1.80
N ASN A 174 -2.30 31.04 1.99
CA ASN A 174 -3.23 30.14 2.66
C ASN A 174 -3.44 28.79 1.93
N THR A 175 -3.15 28.69 0.63
CA THR A 175 -3.21 27.39 -0.09
C THR A 175 -2.10 26.42 0.31
N ASP A 176 -1.09 26.91 1.04
CA ASP A 176 0.05 26.13 1.49
C ASP A 176 -0.13 25.52 2.88
N ILE A 177 -1.21 25.90 3.57
CA ILE A 177 -1.57 25.34 4.89
C ILE A 177 -1.79 23.83 4.75
N ASN A 178 -1.38 23.07 5.77
CA ASN A 178 -1.49 21.60 5.86
C ASN A 178 -0.68 20.80 4.82
N LYS A 179 0.24 21.42 4.08
CA LYS A 179 1.16 20.68 3.18
C LYS A 179 2.26 19.92 3.94
N PHE A 180 2.60 20.36 5.13
CA PHE A 180 3.59 19.72 6.00
C PHE A 180 2.96 19.21 7.30
N PHE A 181 3.63 18.23 7.89
CA PHE A 181 3.30 17.61 9.17
C PHE A 181 4.46 17.79 10.15
N THR A 182 4.20 17.55 11.43
CA THR A 182 5.26 17.49 12.44
C THR A 182 6.25 16.37 12.11
N ALA A 183 7.51 16.57 12.50
CA ALA A 183 8.65 15.70 12.21
C ALA A 183 9.08 15.62 10.73
N ASP A 184 8.41 16.32 9.81
CA ASP A 184 8.89 16.46 8.44
C ASP A 184 10.28 17.11 8.40
N THR A 185 11.13 16.56 7.54
CA THR A 185 12.41 17.14 7.19
C THR A 185 12.25 18.05 5.98
N VAL A 186 12.61 19.31 6.18
CA VAL A 186 12.40 20.39 5.23
C VAL A 186 13.69 21.15 4.98
N ILE A 187 13.77 21.79 3.82
CA ILE A 187 14.88 22.63 3.40
C ILE A 187 14.34 23.95 2.90
N SER A 188 14.98 25.05 3.27
CA SER A 188 14.66 26.37 2.74
C SER A 188 15.52 26.70 1.53
N ASP A 189 15.10 27.65 0.71
CA ASP A 189 15.97 28.34 -0.22
C ASP A 189 17.00 29.24 0.51
N GLY A 190 17.89 29.87 -0.26
CA GLY A 190 18.93 30.78 0.25
C GLY A 190 20.34 30.16 0.33
N THR A 191 21.27 30.89 0.95
CA THR A 191 22.67 30.48 1.09
C THR A 191 22.85 29.51 2.26
N GLY A 192 23.52 28.38 2.03
CA GLY A 192 23.76 27.34 3.04
C GLY A 192 22.51 26.56 3.48
N PRO A 193 21.69 26.05 2.55
CA PRO A 193 20.46 25.36 2.90
C PRO A 193 20.78 24.08 3.69
N THR A 194 20.34 24.05 4.94
CA THR A 194 20.53 22.92 5.85
C THR A 194 19.17 22.31 6.14
N ALA A 195 19.07 20.98 6.07
CA ALA A 195 17.84 20.27 6.40
C ALA A 195 17.47 20.50 7.87
N ARG A 196 16.17 20.67 8.12
CA ARG A 196 15.59 20.97 9.42
C ARG A 196 14.38 20.11 9.64
N THR A 197 14.04 19.86 10.89
CA THR A 197 12.81 19.15 11.25
C THR A 197 11.76 20.13 11.74
N ILE A 198 10.51 19.89 11.36
CA ILE A 198 9.37 20.65 11.89
C ILE A 198 9.07 20.14 13.31
N SER A 199 9.29 21.00 14.29
CA SER A 199 9.05 20.69 15.70
C SER A 199 7.61 20.98 16.13
N LYS A 200 6.96 21.95 15.48
CA LYS A 200 5.58 22.34 15.79
C LYS A 200 4.92 23.04 14.61
N ILE A 201 3.63 22.81 14.44
CA ILE A 201 2.75 23.59 13.57
C ILE A 201 1.66 24.21 14.47
N SER A 202 1.34 25.48 14.27
CA SER A 202 0.25 26.13 15.02
C SER A 202 -1.11 25.54 14.69
N SER A 203 -2.08 25.75 15.58
CA SER A 203 -3.45 25.24 15.41
C SER A 203 -4.17 25.81 14.18
N ASP A 204 -3.79 27.01 13.72
CA ASP A 204 -4.29 27.61 12.48
C ASP A 204 -3.50 27.17 11.24
N GLY A 205 -2.46 26.35 11.42
CA GLY A 205 -1.58 25.84 10.37
C GLY A 205 -0.67 26.89 9.72
N LYS A 206 -0.70 28.14 10.17
CA LYS A 206 0.00 29.26 9.50
C LYS A 206 1.42 29.49 9.98
N THR A 207 1.80 28.96 11.13
CA THR A 207 3.17 29.10 11.65
C THR A 207 3.80 27.74 11.87
N ILE A 208 5.05 27.63 11.45
CA ILE A 208 5.86 26.42 11.54
C ILE A 208 7.10 26.74 12.38
N THR A 209 7.30 25.98 13.43
CA THR A 209 8.52 26.01 14.24
C THR A 209 9.47 24.92 13.74
N LEU A 210 10.71 25.30 13.52
CA LEU A 210 11.77 24.45 12.99
C LEU A 210 12.82 24.19 14.08
N SER A 211 13.56 23.09 13.93
CA SER A 211 14.69 22.76 14.82
C SER A 211 15.92 23.68 14.66
N GLY A 212 15.90 24.61 13.71
CA GLY A 212 16.91 25.66 13.58
C GLY A 212 16.46 26.82 12.68
N ASN A 213 17.35 27.79 12.48
CA ASN A 213 17.03 29.09 11.86
C ASN A 213 17.16 29.13 10.32
N VAL A 214 16.08 29.40 9.57
CA VAL A 214 16.19 29.62 8.12
C VAL A 214 17.05 30.86 7.78
N PRO A 215 17.79 30.87 6.65
CA PRO A 215 18.55 32.03 6.20
C PRO A 215 17.69 33.28 6.05
N THR A 216 18.31 34.45 6.14
CA THR A 216 17.59 35.73 6.15
C THR A 216 16.82 36.04 4.87
N ASN A 217 17.28 35.48 3.75
CA ASN A 217 16.70 35.64 2.43
C ASN A 217 15.83 34.46 1.99
N ALA A 218 15.53 33.52 2.89
CA ALA A 218 14.65 32.40 2.57
C ALA A 218 13.22 32.90 2.33
N THR A 219 12.63 32.48 1.21
CA THR A 219 11.25 32.79 0.80
C THR A 219 10.40 31.54 0.67
N THR A 220 11.02 30.36 0.64
CA THR A 220 10.31 29.09 0.49
C THR A 220 10.82 28.05 1.48
N LEU A 221 9.96 27.08 1.74
CA LEU A 221 10.30 25.88 2.48
C LEU A 221 9.75 24.69 1.70
N ALA A 222 10.59 23.69 1.45
CA ALA A 222 10.24 22.49 0.70
C ALA A 222 10.53 21.25 1.55
N LEU A 223 9.86 20.12 1.27
CA LEU A 223 10.35 18.82 1.75
C LEU A 223 11.79 18.61 1.26
N SER A 224 12.67 18.13 2.14
CA SER A 224 14.09 18.00 1.81
C SER A 224 14.39 16.88 0.82
N ALA A 225 13.46 15.95 0.62
CA ALA A 225 13.52 14.90 -0.38
C ALA A 225 12.11 14.54 -0.86
N THR A 226 11.99 14.09 -2.10
CA THR A 226 10.75 13.51 -2.63
C THR A 226 10.41 12.26 -1.85
N GLU A 227 9.15 12.08 -1.43
CA GLU A 227 8.73 10.86 -0.75
C GLU A 227 8.65 9.68 -1.74
N SER A 228 8.97 8.47 -1.28
CA SER A 228 8.76 7.24 -2.03
C SER A 228 7.27 7.06 -2.31
N GLY A 229 6.92 6.68 -3.55
CA GLY A 229 5.54 6.55 -4.02
C GLY A 229 4.68 5.49 -3.31
N GLY A 230 5.30 4.66 -2.47
CA GLY A 230 4.70 3.59 -1.66
C GLY A 230 5.75 3.04 -0.70
N LEU A 231 5.34 2.13 0.17
CA LEU A 231 6.14 1.49 1.20
C LEU A 231 6.59 0.06 0.83
N ILE A 232 6.07 -0.49 -0.26
CA ILE A 232 6.31 -1.88 -0.68
C ILE A 232 7.03 -1.90 -2.04
N ASP A 233 8.12 -2.65 -2.13
CA ASP A 233 8.77 -3.00 -3.40
C ASP A 233 8.27 -4.37 -3.90
N ALA A 234 8.25 -4.58 -5.21
CA ALA A 234 7.79 -5.83 -5.82
C ALA A 234 8.65 -7.06 -5.44
N GLY A 235 9.89 -6.85 -4.99
CA GLY A 235 10.81 -7.93 -4.67
C GLY A 235 11.28 -8.70 -5.90
N GLY A 236 12.34 -9.50 -5.75
CA GLY A 236 12.89 -10.31 -6.85
C GLY A 236 13.68 -9.49 -7.89
N THR A 237 13.55 -9.84 -9.18
CA THR A 237 14.34 -9.24 -10.30
C THR A 237 13.74 -7.97 -10.90
N SER A 238 12.51 -7.61 -10.53
CA SER A 238 11.85 -6.39 -11.01
C SER A 238 11.78 -5.41 -9.86
N ALA A 239 12.79 -4.54 -9.75
CA ALA A 239 12.80 -3.45 -8.77
C ALA A 239 11.70 -2.44 -9.13
N GLY A 240 10.86 -2.08 -8.16
CA GLY A 240 9.76 -1.15 -8.40
C GLY A 240 8.74 -1.14 -7.27
N ILE A 241 8.27 0.05 -6.94
CA ILE A 241 7.22 0.24 -5.95
C ILE A 241 5.94 -0.44 -6.45
N VAL A 242 5.30 -1.18 -5.55
CA VAL A 242 3.98 -1.78 -5.74
C VAL A 242 2.93 -0.68 -5.59
N THR A 243 2.13 -0.47 -6.63
CA THR A 243 1.05 0.52 -6.63
C THR A 243 -0.29 -0.15 -6.93
N ASP A 244 -1.39 0.39 -6.41
CA ASP A 244 -2.72 -0.15 -6.68
C ASP A 244 -3.03 -0.15 -8.19
N GLY A 245 -3.45 -1.28 -8.72
CA GLY A 245 -3.65 -1.52 -10.16
C GLY A 245 -2.36 -1.64 -10.99
N GLY A 246 -1.18 -1.59 -10.35
CA GLY A 246 0.12 -1.69 -11.01
C GLY A 246 0.50 -3.11 -11.42
N VAL A 247 1.49 -3.23 -12.30
CA VAL A 247 2.04 -4.51 -12.78
C VAL A 247 3.20 -5.02 -11.92
N ASN A 248 3.72 -4.18 -11.04
CA ASN A 248 4.68 -4.54 -10.00
C ASN A 248 3.93 -5.31 -8.91
N LEU A 249 4.13 -6.62 -8.85
CA LEU A 249 3.39 -7.51 -7.94
C LEU A 249 4.17 -7.67 -6.63
N PRO A 250 3.48 -7.78 -5.48
CA PRO A 250 4.14 -8.09 -4.20
C PRO A 250 4.75 -9.50 -4.14
N TYR A 251 4.27 -10.42 -4.99
CA TYR A 251 4.73 -11.81 -5.14
C TYR A 251 4.23 -12.44 -6.43
#